data_AF-A0A2E9RCD4-F1
#
_entry.id   AF-A0A2E9RCD4-F1
#
_cell.length_a   1.000
_cell.length_b   1.000
_cell.length_c   1.000
_cell.angle_alpha   90.00
_cell.angle_beta   90.00
_cell.angle_gamma   90.00
#
_symmetry.space_group_name_H-M   'P 1'
#
loop_
_entity.id
_entity.type
_entity.pdbx_description
1 polymer ?
#
loop_
_entity_poly.entity_id
_entity_poly.type
_entity_poly.pdbx_seq_one_letter_code
_entity_poly.pdbx_strand_id
1 'polypeptide(L)'
;MKHIYTFFCLFLLSGVVIAGNQTYEDVVAGKSCKVSDSQQINCDYFVGTNLHVGLAGVGFPDTAIYFMYSDFNSDYYAKVGIMHGCVIISPGRASDRLPGGNLAFISPRNGKVYEDWKSCKAGY
;
A
#
# COMPACT_ATOMS: atom_id res chain seq x y z
N MET A 1 -25.00 -54.03 -21.37
CA MET A 1 -24.10 -53.13 -22.12
C MET A 1 -24.15 -51.77 -21.45
N LYS A 2 -23.05 -51.37 -20.78
CA LYS A 2 -22.96 -50.16 -19.95
C LYS A 2 -22.34 -49.04 -20.79
N HIS A 3 -23.09 -47.97 -21.05
CA HIS A 3 -22.54 -46.73 -21.60
C HIS A 3 -22.35 -45.73 -20.46
N ILE A 4 -21.09 -45.54 -20.06
CA ILE A 4 -20.63 -44.45 -19.20
C ILE A 4 -20.51 -43.21 -20.08
N TYR A 5 -21.32 -42.20 -19.82
CA TYR A 5 -21.17 -40.86 -20.40
C TYR A 5 -20.29 -40.04 -19.46
N THR A 6 -19.02 -39.90 -19.82
CA THR A 6 -18.08 -38.99 -19.13
C THR A 6 -18.39 -37.56 -19.56
N PHE A 7 -19.08 -36.81 -18.70
CA PHE A 7 -19.37 -35.39 -18.89
C PHE A 7 -18.13 -34.57 -18.51
N PHE A 8 -17.29 -34.24 -19.49
CA PHE A 8 -16.12 -33.39 -19.29
C PHE A 8 -16.56 -31.92 -19.31
N CYS A 9 -16.84 -31.37 -18.13
CA CYS A 9 -17.23 -29.97 -17.96
C CYS A 9 -15.97 -29.08 -18.08
N LEU A 10 -15.71 -28.59 -19.30
CA LEU A 10 -14.66 -27.64 -19.64
C LEU A 10 -15.04 -26.26 -19.07
N PHE A 11 -14.71 -26.01 -17.79
CA PHE A 11 -14.82 -24.70 -17.18
C PHE A 11 -13.69 -23.82 -17.74
N LEU A 12 -14.00 -23.07 -18.80
CA LEU A 12 -13.16 -21.98 -19.29
C LEU A 12 -13.15 -20.87 -18.22
N LEU A 13 -12.17 -20.94 -17.32
CA LEU A 13 -11.78 -19.84 -16.44
C LEU A 13 -11.21 -18.71 -17.29
N SER A 14 -12.09 -17.90 -17.90
CA SER A 14 -11.74 -16.55 -18.33
C SER A 14 -11.51 -15.72 -17.08
N GLY A 15 -10.31 -15.84 -16.53
CA GLY A 15 -9.82 -14.97 -15.47
C GLY A 15 -9.74 -13.55 -16.01
N VAL A 16 -10.72 -12.72 -15.66
CA VAL A 16 -10.59 -11.27 -15.83
C VAL A 16 -9.47 -10.85 -14.89
N VAL A 17 -8.29 -10.56 -15.44
CA VAL A 17 -7.22 -9.88 -14.70
C VAL A 17 -7.71 -8.45 -14.50
N ILE A 18 -8.42 -8.21 -13.40
CA ILE A 18 -8.60 -6.84 -12.91
C ILE A 18 -7.21 -6.42 -12.48
N ALA A 19 -6.58 -5.54 -13.26
CA ALA A 19 -5.29 -4.97 -12.89
C ALA A 19 -5.50 -4.17 -11.60
N GLY A 20 -5.14 -4.76 -10.47
CA GLY A 20 -5.19 -4.12 -9.16
C GLY A 20 -4.20 -2.96 -9.05
N ASN A 21 -4.39 -2.11 -8.04
CA ASN A 21 -3.47 -1.01 -7.78
C ASN A 21 -2.14 -1.57 -7.24
N GLN A 22 -1.17 -1.78 -8.13
CA GLN A 22 0.10 -2.41 -7.75
C GLN A 22 0.86 -1.62 -6.67
N THR A 23 0.74 -0.29 -6.64
CA THR A 23 1.37 0.53 -5.59
C THR A 23 0.74 0.24 -4.23
N TYR A 24 -0.58 0.01 -4.16
CA TYR A 24 -1.24 -0.40 -2.93
C TYR A 24 -0.69 -1.75 -2.45
N GLU A 25 -0.63 -2.74 -3.33
CA GLU A 25 -0.13 -4.08 -3.02
C GLU A 25 1.32 -4.05 -2.54
N ASP A 26 2.19 -3.30 -3.23
CA ASP A 26 3.61 -3.18 -2.88
C ASP A 26 3.78 -2.51 -1.50
N VAL A 27 2.94 -1.53 -1.16
CA VAL A 27 2.98 -0.84 0.15
C VAL A 27 2.44 -1.73 1.26
N VAL A 28 1.39 -2.53 0.99
CA VAL A 28 0.88 -3.53 1.94
C VAL A 28 1.94 -4.60 2.21
N ALA A 29 2.58 -5.11 1.17
CA ALA A 29 3.63 -6.12 1.28
C ALA A 29 4.86 -5.59 2.04
N GLY A 30 5.19 -4.30 1.86
CA GLY A 30 6.30 -3.62 2.52
C GLY A 30 6.05 -3.20 3.98
N LYS A 31 4.84 -3.40 4.49
CA LYS A 31 4.43 -2.94 5.82
C LYS A 31 4.89 -3.89 6.92
N SER A 32 5.50 -3.34 7.96
CA SER A 32 5.80 -4.03 9.21
C SER A 32 5.42 -3.14 10.40
N CYS A 33 4.66 -3.65 11.36
CA CYS A 33 4.33 -2.92 12.58
C CYS A 33 4.77 -3.68 13.83
N LYS A 34 5.25 -2.94 14.83
CA LYS A 34 5.68 -3.45 16.13
C LYS A 34 5.14 -2.57 17.24
N VAL A 35 4.88 -3.19 18.40
CA VAL A 35 4.59 -2.45 19.63
C VAL A 35 5.91 -2.01 20.25
N SER A 36 6.03 -0.73 20.57
CA SER A 36 7.19 -0.16 21.27
C SER A 36 7.14 -0.47 22.77
N ASP A 37 8.25 -0.21 23.47
CA ASP A 37 8.31 -0.31 24.93
C ASP A 37 7.30 0.61 25.63
N SER A 38 6.94 1.73 24.99
CA SER A 38 5.91 2.67 25.44
C SER A 38 4.47 2.24 25.12
N GLN A 39 4.26 0.98 24.69
CA GLN A 39 2.95 0.42 24.28
C GLN A 39 2.31 1.15 23.08
N GLN A 40 3.11 1.85 22.29
CA GLN A 40 2.66 2.50 21.07
C GLN A 40 2.93 1.61 19.86
N ILE A 41 2.15 1.74 18.79
CA ILE A 41 2.40 1.01 17.56
C ILE A 41 3.30 1.87 16.67
N ASN A 42 4.43 1.31 16.25
CA ASN A 42 5.29 1.88 15.23
C ASN A 42 5.22 1.02 13.98
N CYS A 43 5.10 1.65 12.81
CA CYS A 43 5.04 0.94 11.53
C CYS A 43 6.09 1.47 10.57
N ASP A 44 6.79 0.57 9.90
CA ASP A 44 7.70 0.83 8.80
C ASP A 44 7.09 0.32 7.49
N TYR A 45 7.38 1.03 6.40
CA TYR A 45 6.95 0.71 5.05
C TYR A 45 8.17 0.75 4.14
N PHE A 46 8.67 -0.42 3.80
CA PHE A 46 9.76 -0.61 2.84
C PHE A 46 9.18 -1.00 1.49
N VAL A 47 9.23 -0.09 0.51
CA VAL A 47 8.49 -0.25 -0.75
C VAL A 47 9.44 -0.20 -1.92
N GLY A 48 9.30 -1.15 -2.84
CA GLY A 48 10.21 -1.28 -3.97
C GLY A 48 11.65 -1.46 -3.52
N THR A 49 12.55 -0.69 -4.12
CA THR A 49 14.00 -0.84 -3.96
C THR A 49 14.50 -0.24 -2.66
N ASN A 50 14.01 0.95 -2.29
CA ASN A 50 14.62 1.74 -1.23
C ASN A 50 13.69 2.72 -0.51
N LEU A 51 12.42 2.88 -0.93
CA LEU A 51 11.52 3.79 -0.22
C LEU A 51 11.34 3.28 1.21
N HIS A 52 11.60 4.14 2.19
CA HIS A 52 11.42 3.82 3.61
C HIS A 52 10.72 4.96 4.33
N VAL A 53 9.46 4.71 4.65
CA VAL A 53 8.60 5.57 5.47
C VAL A 53 8.36 4.90 6.81
N GLY A 54 8.33 5.68 7.88
CA GLY A 54 7.89 5.19 9.17
C GLY A 54 6.84 6.07 9.84
N LEU A 55 6.04 5.43 10.67
CA LEU A 55 5.08 6.02 11.59
C LEU A 55 5.48 5.62 13.01
N ALA A 56 5.64 6.59 13.91
CA ALA A 56 5.82 6.33 15.33
C ALA A 56 4.61 6.84 16.12
N GLY A 57 4.08 6.03 17.03
CA GLY A 57 2.90 6.41 17.80
C GLY A 57 1.59 6.34 17.02
N VAL A 58 1.43 5.36 16.13
CA VAL A 58 0.25 5.21 15.26
C VAL A 58 -1.06 5.34 16.05
N GLY A 59 -1.94 6.23 15.59
CA GLY A 59 -3.25 6.50 16.19
C GLY A 59 -3.25 7.55 17.30
N PHE A 60 -2.07 7.97 17.79
CA PHE A 60 -1.98 9.05 18.77
C PHE A 60 -2.06 10.42 18.08
N PRO A 61 -2.50 11.48 18.79
CA PRO A 61 -2.57 12.84 18.25
C PRO A 61 -1.23 13.37 17.71
N ASP A 62 -0.12 12.86 18.25
CA ASP A 62 1.26 13.20 17.93
C ASP A 62 1.95 12.11 17.10
N THR A 63 1.20 11.28 16.36
CA THR A 63 1.78 10.29 15.44
C THR A 63 2.82 10.96 14.54
N ALA A 64 4.08 10.58 14.69
CA ALA A 64 5.17 11.13 13.89
C ALA A 64 5.29 10.38 12.57
N ILE A 65 5.45 11.12 11.47
CA ILE A 65 5.76 10.59 10.15
C ILE A 65 7.22 10.91 9.86
N TYR A 66 8.02 9.92 9.50
CA TYR A 66 9.40 10.12 9.11
C TYR A 66 9.75 9.39 7.82
N PHE A 67 10.74 9.94 7.11
CA PHE A 67 11.25 9.39 5.86
C PHE A 67 12.73 9.10 6.06
N MET A 68 13.09 7.83 6.08
CA MET A 68 14.51 7.43 6.10
C MET A 68 15.10 7.56 4.69
N TYR A 69 14.30 7.25 3.66
CA TYR A 69 14.66 7.48 2.27
C TYR A 69 13.39 7.72 1.43
N SER A 70 13.40 8.73 0.56
CA SER A 70 12.35 9.03 -0.41
C SER A 70 12.93 9.90 -1.53
N ASP A 71 12.98 9.39 -2.77
CA ASP A 71 13.55 10.08 -3.94
C ASP A 71 12.63 9.91 -5.16
N PHE A 72 12.25 11.02 -5.79
CA PHE A 72 11.41 11.01 -6.99
C PHE A 72 12.06 10.31 -8.19
N ASN A 73 13.38 10.12 -8.18
CA ASN A 73 14.11 9.36 -9.21
C ASN A 73 14.15 7.84 -8.94
N SER A 74 13.71 7.37 -7.77
CA SER A 74 13.59 5.94 -7.48
C SER A 74 12.32 5.34 -8.10
N ASP A 75 12.06 4.06 -7.86
CA ASP A 75 10.85 3.35 -8.30
C ASP A 75 9.59 3.83 -7.56
N TYR A 76 9.76 4.25 -6.30
CA TYR A 76 8.73 4.89 -5.50
C TYR A 76 9.26 6.10 -4.74
N TYR A 77 8.36 7.05 -4.48
CA TYR A 77 8.59 8.14 -3.54
C TYR A 77 7.34 8.42 -2.72
N ALA A 78 7.55 9.04 -1.56
CA ALA A 78 6.49 9.40 -0.64
C ALA A 78 6.46 10.89 -0.35
N LYS A 79 5.25 11.40 -0.09
CA LYS A 79 4.98 12.78 0.32
C LYS A 79 3.84 12.81 1.34
N VAL A 80 3.75 13.86 2.14
CA VAL A 80 2.60 14.07 3.03
C VAL A 80 1.62 15.04 2.39
N GLY A 81 0.39 14.61 2.17
CA GLY A 81 -0.69 15.51 1.77
C GLY A 81 -1.37 16.10 3.00
N ILE A 82 -0.95 17.28 3.47
CA ILE A 82 -1.45 17.87 4.73
C ILE A 82 -2.98 17.92 4.77
N MET A 83 -3.64 18.33 3.67
CA MET A 83 -5.11 18.38 3.57
C MET A 83 -5.79 17.00 3.50
N HIS A 84 -5.07 15.99 3.01
CA HIS A 84 -5.52 14.61 2.99
C HIS A 84 -5.30 13.93 4.35
N GLY A 85 -4.28 14.34 5.11
CA GLY A 85 -3.90 13.71 6.37
C GLY A 85 -3.25 12.33 6.20
N CYS A 86 -2.64 12.08 5.04
CA CYS A 86 -2.10 10.79 4.64
C CYS A 86 -0.67 10.92 4.11
N VAL A 87 0.14 9.88 4.31
CA VAL A 87 1.32 9.68 3.47
C VAL A 87 0.85 9.14 2.12
N ILE A 88 1.29 9.76 1.04
CA ILE A 88 0.95 9.40 -0.33
C ILE A 88 2.17 8.76 -0.96
N ILE A 89 2.06 7.48 -1.31
CA ILE A 89 3.06 6.73 -2.06
C ILE A 89 2.73 6.84 -3.54
N SER A 90 3.72 7.17 -4.34
CA SER A 90 3.58 7.38 -5.78
C SER A 90 4.70 6.66 -6.51
N PRO A 91 4.43 6.09 -7.71
CA PRO A 91 5.50 5.65 -8.59
C PRO A 91 6.45 6.81 -8.91
N GLY A 92 7.75 6.56 -8.80
CA GLY A 92 8.81 7.49 -9.16
C GLY A 92 9.25 7.33 -10.63
N ARG A 93 10.24 8.13 -11.04
CA ARG A 93 10.69 8.19 -12.45
C ARG A 93 11.39 6.92 -12.94
N ALA A 94 11.96 6.12 -12.04
CA ALA A 94 12.58 4.85 -12.42
C ALA A 94 11.56 3.70 -12.53
N SER A 95 10.27 3.97 -12.28
CA SER A 95 9.20 2.99 -12.47
C SER A 95 8.57 3.17 -13.87
N ASP A 96 8.19 2.06 -14.51
CA ASP A 96 7.46 2.06 -15.79
C ASP A 96 5.99 2.52 -15.66
N ARG A 97 5.53 2.83 -14.44
CA ARG A 97 4.16 3.25 -14.14
C ARG A 97 3.97 4.76 -14.33
N LEU A 98 2.77 5.15 -14.77
CA LEU A 98 2.42 6.56 -14.99
C LEU A 98 2.53 7.40 -13.70
N PRO A 99 3.25 8.54 -13.72
CA PRO A 99 3.26 9.48 -12.60
C PRO A 99 1.86 9.96 -12.25
N GLY A 100 1.47 9.85 -10.97
CA GLY A 100 0.18 10.32 -10.47
C GLY A 100 -0.99 9.34 -10.62
N GLY A 101 -0.82 8.24 -11.37
CA GLY A 101 -1.70 7.07 -11.32
C GLY A 101 -1.20 6.03 -10.30
N ASN A 102 -2.04 5.06 -9.92
CA ASN A 102 -1.69 3.98 -8.99
C ASN A 102 -1.05 4.51 -7.70
N LEU A 103 -1.81 5.30 -6.93
CA LEU A 103 -1.34 5.85 -5.66
C LEU A 103 -1.74 4.91 -4.51
N ALA A 104 -0.96 4.93 -3.44
CA ALA A 104 -1.38 4.34 -2.18
C ALA A 104 -1.29 5.38 -1.06
N PHE A 105 -2.14 5.21 -0.06
CA PHE A 105 -2.29 6.18 1.02
C PHE A 105 -2.14 5.47 2.36
N ILE A 106 -1.18 5.89 3.17
CA ILE A 106 -0.96 5.36 4.51
C ILE A 106 -1.60 6.32 5.51
N SER A 107 -2.48 5.80 6.36
CA SER A 107 -3.15 6.58 7.39
C SER A 107 -2.33 6.60 8.69
N PRO A 108 -1.90 7.77 9.17
CA PRO A 108 -1.28 7.89 10.49
C PRO A 108 -2.21 7.46 11.64
N ARG A 109 -3.53 7.46 11.42
CA ARG A 109 -4.54 7.12 12.43
C ARG A 109 -4.55 5.65 12.84
N ASN A 110 -4.13 4.75 11.95
CA ASN A 110 -4.23 3.31 12.17
C ASN A 110 -3.13 2.50 11.46
N GLY A 111 -2.24 3.16 10.74
CA GLY A 111 -1.17 2.52 9.97
C GLY A 111 -1.68 1.65 8.82
N LYS A 112 -2.95 1.73 8.43
CA LYS A 112 -3.48 0.97 7.28
C LYS A 112 -3.12 1.68 5.98
N VAL A 113 -3.03 0.87 4.93
CA VAL A 113 -2.81 1.30 3.54
C VAL A 113 -4.16 1.32 2.83
N TYR A 114 -4.37 2.29 1.95
CA TYR A 114 -5.60 2.51 1.22
C TYR A 114 -5.32 2.84 -0.24
N GLU A 115 -6.26 2.50 -1.11
CA GLU A 115 -6.21 2.85 -2.53
C GLU A 115 -6.65 4.30 -2.80
N ASP A 116 -7.35 4.94 -1.86
CA ASP A 116 -7.85 6.31 -1.98
C ASP A 116 -7.63 7.15 -0.72
N TRP A 117 -7.49 8.46 -0.91
CA TRP A 117 -7.20 9.38 0.19
C TRP A 117 -8.38 9.61 1.12
N LYS A 118 -9.64 9.43 0.68
CA LYS A 118 -10.82 9.69 1.51
C LYS A 118 -10.94 8.60 2.57
N SER A 119 -10.79 7.35 2.17
CA SER A 119 -10.76 6.20 3.08
C SER A 119 -9.58 6.29 4.04
N CYS A 120 -8.40 6.66 3.54
CA CYS A 120 -7.23 6.90 4.39
C CYS A 120 -7.45 8.00 5.44
N LYS A 121 -8.02 9.14 5.03
CA LYS A 121 -8.32 10.26 5.92
C LYS A 121 -9.30 9.86 7.02
N ALA A 122 -10.30 9.06 6.65
CA ALA A 122 -11.32 8.59 7.56
C ALA A 122 -10.79 7.51 8.52
N GLY A 123 -9.85 6.67 8.07
CA GLY A 123 -9.20 5.67 8.90
C GLY A 123 -10.06 4.43 9.20
N TYR A 124 -11.02 4.09 8.33
CA TYR A 124 -11.83 2.86 8.45
C TYR A 124 -11.04 1.61 8.09
#